data_AF-A0A7X7YU41-F1
#
_entry.id   AF-A0A7X7YU41-F1
#
_cell.length_a   1.000
_cell.length_b   1.000
_cell.length_c   1.000
_cell.angle_alpha   90.00
_cell.angle_beta   90.00
_cell.angle_gamma   90.00
#
_symmetry.space_group_name_H-M   'P 1'
#
loop_
_entity.id
_entity.type
_entity.pdbx_description
1 polymer ?
#
loop_
_entity_poly.entity_id
_entity_poly.type
_entity_poly.pdbx_seq_one_letter_code
_entity_poly.pdbx_strand_id
1 'polypeptide(L)'
;MFPNANSIHRQAGVKMGLLKRENELNKLDKKLGHRRIYTLETLQNDINKAGLNIKEIGGIFLKPLSNTRIEKWWTKKMMDAFYELGKKYPEIGAEIYAVCEK
;
A
#
# COMPACT_ATOMS: atom_id res chain seq x y z
N MET A 1 7.90 -4.23 -3.41
CA MET A 1 6.60 -3.58 -3.15
C MET A 1 6.05 -4.13 -1.84
N PHE A 2 5.43 -3.29 -1.02
CA PHE A 2 4.92 -3.64 0.31
C PHE A 2 3.54 -3.00 0.54
N PRO A 3 2.64 -3.65 1.32
CA PRO A 3 1.36 -3.04 1.66
C PRO A 3 1.57 -1.74 2.43
N ASN A 4 0.81 -0.71 2.04
CA ASN A 4 0.88 0.59 2.69
C ASN A 4 -0.10 0.68 3.86
N ALA A 5 0.42 0.88 5.07
CA ALA A 5 -0.38 1.08 6.28
C ALA A 5 -1.34 2.25 6.09
N ASN A 6 -0.87 3.34 5.49
CA ASN A 6 -1.65 4.56 5.28
C ASN A 6 -2.59 4.48 4.06
N SER A 7 -2.71 3.32 3.40
CA SER A 7 -3.59 3.19 2.24
C SER A 7 -5.06 3.51 2.58
N ILE A 8 -5.76 4.15 1.64
CA ILE A 8 -7.12 4.63 1.88
C ILE A 8 -8.11 3.51 2.24
N HIS A 9 -7.96 2.31 1.65
CA HIS A 9 -8.80 1.16 2.00
C HIS A 9 -8.53 0.61 3.41
N ARG A 10 -7.30 0.72 3.92
CA ARG A 10 -6.99 0.31 5.30
C ARG A 10 -7.51 1.34 6.29
N GLN A 11 -7.38 2.63 6.00
CA GLN A 11 -8.02 3.69 6.78
C GLN A 11 -9.55 3.48 6.85
N ALA A 12 -10.19 3.20 5.71
CA ALA A 12 -11.61 2.86 5.68
C ALA A 12 -11.91 1.60 6.51
N GLY A 13 -11.08 0.56 6.42
CA GLY A 13 -11.19 -0.65 7.23
C GLY A 13 -11.13 -0.39 8.73
N VAL A 14 -10.29 0.55 9.18
CA VAL A 14 -10.25 0.98 10.59
C VAL A 14 -11.55 1.68 10.98
N LYS A 15 -12.03 2.63 10.17
CA LYS A 15 -13.29 3.33 10.44
C LYS A 15 -14.51 2.39 10.45
N MET A 16 -14.45 1.31 9.69
CA MET A 16 -15.47 0.25 9.68
C MET A 16 -15.33 -0.76 10.83
N GLY A 17 -14.30 -0.67 11.67
CA GLY A 17 -14.03 -1.63 12.75
C GLY A 17 -13.52 -2.99 12.26
N LEU A 18 -13.12 -3.11 10.99
CA LEU A 18 -12.51 -4.33 10.43
C LEU A 18 -11.04 -4.48 10.83
N LEU A 19 -10.38 -3.37 11.13
CA LEU A 19 -9.03 -3.27 11.66
C LEU A 19 -9.06 -2.38 12.90
N LYS A 20 -8.23 -2.69 13.90
CA LYS A 20 -8.01 -1.87 15.09
C LYS A 20 -7.16 -0.64 14.78
N ARG A 21 -6.21 -0.78 13.84
CA ARG A 21 -5.31 0.29 13.37
C ARG A 21 -4.74 -0.04 12.00
N GLU A 22 -4.24 0.99 11.31
CA GLU A 22 -3.78 0.97 9.92
C GLU A 22 -2.68 -0.07 9.67
N ASN A 23 -1.72 -0.21 10.59
CA ASN A 23 -0.60 -1.14 10.46
C ASN A 23 -0.87 -2.56 11.01
N GLU A 24 -2.12 -2.89 11.37
CA GLU A 24 -2.47 -4.21 11.91
C GLU A 24 -2.44 -5.31 10.84
N LEU A 25 -1.71 -6.39 11.05
CA LEU A 25 -1.78 -7.55 10.16
C LEU A 25 -3.16 -8.22 10.22
N ASN A 26 -3.89 -8.22 9.11
CA ASN A 26 -5.13 -8.96 8.99
C ASN A 26 -4.87 -10.48 8.80
N LYS A 27 -5.92 -11.30 8.75
CA LYS A 27 -5.79 -12.76 8.59
C LYS A 27 -5.09 -13.15 7.28
N LEU A 28 -5.37 -12.44 6.19
CA LEU A 28 -4.74 -12.67 4.89
C LEU A 28 -3.26 -12.26 4.91
N ASP A 29 -2.94 -11.11 5.50
CA ASP A 29 -1.56 -10.62 5.65
C ASP A 29 -0.71 -11.69 6.34
N LYS A 30 -1.20 -12.24 7.46
CA LYS A 30 -0.52 -13.33 8.20
C LYS A 30 -0.41 -14.61 7.37
N LYS A 31 -1.48 -14.99 6.65
CA LYS A 31 -1.49 -16.18 5.79
C LYS A 31 -0.45 -16.08 4.66
N LEU A 32 -0.25 -14.89 4.12
CA LEU A 32 0.75 -14.60 3.08
C LEU A 32 2.16 -14.39 3.65
N GLY A 33 2.34 -14.48 4.97
CA GLY A 33 3.65 -14.39 5.63
C GLY A 33 4.11 -12.97 5.94
N HIS A 34 3.24 -11.97 5.82
CA HIS A 34 3.59 -10.60 6.22
C HIS A 34 3.87 -10.53 7.73
N ARG A 35 5.01 -9.93 8.08
CA ARG A 35 5.43 -9.70 9.47
C ARG A 35 5.18 -8.27 9.95
N ARG A 36 4.99 -7.35 9.01
CA ARG A 36 4.72 -5.93 9.25
C ARG A 36 4.04 -5.33 8.01
N ILE A 37 3.40 -4.19 8.23
CA ILE A 37 2.83 -3.34 7.18
C ILE A 37 3.57 -2.02 7.26
N TYR A 38 4.09 -1.54 6.13
CA TYR A 38 4.97 -0.38 6.09
C TYR A 38 4.20 0.92 5.81
N THR A 39 4.75 2.03 6.29
CA THR A 39 4.53 3.37 5.74
C THR A 39 5.73 3.72 4.84
N LEU A 40 5.62 4.76 4.00
CA LEU A 40 6.76 5.29 3.25
C LEU A 40 7.96 5.60 4.16
N GLU A 41 7.69 6.25 5.30
CA GLU A 41 8.69 6.62 6.30
C GLU A 41 9.40 5.39 6.91
N THR A 42 8.64 4.39 7.36
CA THR A 42 9.23 3.18 7.99
C THR A 42 9.97 2.31 6.98
N LEU A 43 9.52 2.29 5.72
CA LEU A 43 10.24 1.63 4.63
C LEU A 43 11.56 2.35 4.33
N GLN A 44 11.52 3.67 4.18
CA GLN A 44 12.71 4.50 3.93
C GLN A 44 13.74 4.35 5.06
N ASN A 45 13.29 4.36 6.31
CA ASN A 45 14.16 4.17 7.47
C ASN A 45 14.87 2.80 7.46
N ASP A 46 14.15 1.72 7.13
CA ASP A 46 14.76 0.39 7.03
C ASP A 46 15.75 0.29 5.87
N ILE A 47 15.45 0.91 4.72
CA ILE A 47 16.36 0.95 3.56
C ILE A 47 17.65 1.70 3.91
N ASN A 48 17.53 2.88 4.53
CA ASN A 48 18.69 3.69 4.93
C ASN A 48 19.57 2.94 5.93
N LYS A 49 18.96 2.24 6.91
CA LYS A 49 19.69 1.40 7.87
C LYS A 49 20.42 0.23 7.21
N ALA A 50 19.93 -0.25 6.07
CA ALA A 50 20.60 -1.27 5.28
C ALA A 50 21.77 -0.72 4.44
N GLY A 51 22.00 0.60 4.46
CA GLY A 51 23.08 1.24 3.70
C GLY A 51 22.82 1.32 2.20
N LEU A 52 21.55 1.26 1.77
CA LEU A 52 21.16 1.37 0.36
C LEU A 52 20.76 2.81 0.02
N ASN A 53 21.02 3.21 -1.23
CA ASN A 53 20.60 4.50 -1.77
C ASN A 53 19.24 4.37 -2.45
N ILE A 54 18.27 5.21 -2.06
CA ILE A 54 16.94 5.25 -2.68
C ILE A 54 17.01 6.13 -3.93
N LYS A 55 16.75 5.54 -5.10
CA LYS A 55 16.60 6.28 -6.37
C LYS A 55 15.20 6.78 -6.59
N GLU A 56 14.22 5.97 -6.19
CA GLU A 56 12.81 6.29 -6.32
C GLU A 56 12.04 5.63 -5.18
N ILE A 57 11.03 6.33 -4.66
CA ILE A 57 10.09 5.77 -3.70
C ILE A 57 8.71 6.33 -4.03
N GLY A 58 7.68 5.47 -3.99
CA GLY A 58 6.36 5.86 -4.44
C GLY A 58 5.28 4.88 -4.02
N GLY A 59 4.09 5.13 -4.56
CA GLY A 59 2.90 4.34 -4.30
C GLY A 59 2.30 3.79 -5.58
N ILE A 60 1.56 2.69 -5.42
CA ILE A 60 0.91 1.99 -6.51
C ILE A 60 -0.57 1.86 -6.17
N PHE A 61 -1.38 2.27 -7.14
CA PHE A 61 -2.83 2.09 -7.20
C PHE A 61 -3.60 2.67 -6.01
N LEU A 62 -4.39 3.72 -6.25
CA LEU A 62 -5.33 4.21 -5.24
C LEU A 62 -6.49 3.23 -5.14
N LYS A 63 -6.61 2.52 -4.02
CA LYS A 63 -7.63 1.48 -3.84
C LYS A 63 -8.74 1.94 -2.91
N PRO A 64 -9.89 2.41 -3.43
CA PRO A 64 -11.01 2.84 -2.59
C PRO A 64 -11.93 1.68 -2.16
N LEU A 65 -11.82 0.51 -2.80
CA LEU A 65 -12.72 -0.63 -2.61
C LEU A 65 -11.94 -1.95 -2.44
N SER A 66 -12.61 -3.00 -1.97
CA SER A 66 -12.02 -4.34 -1.87
C SER A 66 -11.73 -4.92 -3.27
N ASN A 67 -10.76 -5.84 -3.35
CA ASN A 67 -10.40 -6.53 -4.61
C ASN A 67 -11.64 -7.13 -5.28
N THR A 68 -12.46 -7.85 -4.52
CA THR A 68 -13.70 -8.47 -5.05
C THR A 68 -14.68 -7.47 -5.66
N ARG A 69 -14.78 -6.25 -5.10
CA ARG A 69 -15.66 -5.21 -5.66
C ARG A 69 -15.06 -4.57 -6.91
N ILE A 70 -13.75 -4.38 -6.94
CA ILE A 70 -13.03 -3.87 -8.11
C ILE A 70 -13.16 -4.88 -9.26
N GLU A 71 -12.81 -6.15 -9.02
CA GLU A 71 -12.91 -7.23 -10.01
C GLU A 71 -14.32 -7.37 -10.59
N LYS A 72 -15.35 -7.19 -9.76
CA LYS A 72 -16.74 -7.33 -10.19
C LYS A 72 -17.24 -6.15 -11.03
N TRP A 73 -16.83 -4.91 -10.72
CA TRP A 73 -17.51 -3.72 -11.21
C TRP A 73 -16.64 -2.77 -12.05
N TRP A 74 -15.32 -2.88 -11.98
CA TRP A 74 -14.45 -1.90 -12.62
C TRP A 74 -14.08 -2.31 -14.03
N THR A 75 -14.04 -1.30 -14.91
CA THR A 75 -13.49 -1.45 -16.25
C THR A 75 -11.97 -1.27 -16.23
N LYS A 76 -11.27 -1.70 -17.30
CA LYS A 76 -9.84 -1.44 -17.46
C LYS A 76 -9.50 0.05 -17.36
N LYS A 77 -10.31 0.92 -17.98
CA LYS A 77 -10.10 2.38 -17.93
C LYS A 77 -10.18 2.94 -16.51
N MET A 78 -11.10 2.41 -15.68
CA MET A 78 -11.17 2.79 -14.26
C MET A 78 -9.93 2.30 -13.51
N MET A 79 -9.50 1.06 -13.73
CA MET A 79 -8.28 0.53 -13.11
C MET A 79 -7.05 1.35 -13.50
N ASP A 80 -6.89 1.69 -14.79
CA ASP A 80 -5.78 2.51 -15.29
C ASP A 80 -5.80 3.91 -14.64
N ALA A 81 -6.96 4.56 -14.53
CA ALA A 81 -7.09 5.86 -13.89
C ALA A 81 -6.65 5.81 -12.41
N PHE A 82 -7.10 4.81 -11.66
CA PHE A 82 -6.72 4.66 -10.24
C PHE A 82 -5.28 4.18 -10.05
N TYR A 83 -4.70 3.51 -11.04
CA TYR A 83 -3.27 3.23 -11.08
C TYR A 83 -2.47 4.55 -11.16
N GLU A 84 -2.82 5.45 -12.08
CA GLU A 84 -2.18 6.77 -12.17
C GLU A 84 -2.41 7.63 -10.92
N LEU A 85 -3.61 7.59 -10.33
CA LEU A 85 -3.86 8.28 -9.06
C LEU A 85 -3.00 7.73 -7.91
N GLY A 86 -2.69 6.44 -7.92
CA GLY A 86 -1.81 5.84 -6.92
C GLY A 86 -0.37 6.33 -7.01
N LYS A 87 0.11 6.65 -8.22
CA LYS A 87 1.40 7.30 -8.43
C LYS A 87 1.37 8.76 -7.96
N LYS A 88 0.25 9.45 -8.20
CA LYS A 88 0.05 10.87 -7.81
C LYS A 88 -0.07 11.05 -6.29
N TYR A 89 -0.71 10.12 -5.60
CA TYR A 89 -0.98 10.17 -4.16
C TYR A 89 -0.36 8.94 -3.45
N PRO A 90 0.97 8.81 -3.47
CA PRO A 90 1.67 7.63 -2.98
C PRO A 90 1.43 7.35 -1.49
N GLU A 91 1.20 8.39 -0.70
CA GLU A 91 0.93 8.32 0.73
C GLU A 91 -0.34 7.54 1.09
N ILE A 92 -1.33 7.51 0.19
CA ILE A 92 -2.60 6.79 0.36
C ILE A 92 -2.82 5.68 -0.69
N GLY A 93 -1.83 5.41 -1.53
CA GLY A 93 -1.81 4.27 -2.45
C GLY A 93 -1.91 2.94 -1.72
N ALA A 94 -2.39 1.90 -2.40
CA ALA A 94 -2.61 0.58 -1.80
C ALA A 94 -1.30 -0.07 -1.35
N GLU A 95 -0.29 0.06 -2.19
CA GLU A 95 1.03 -0.50 -2.03
C GLU A 95 2.06 0.62 -2.16
N ILE A 96 3.22 0.43 -1.55
CA ILE A 96 4.38 1.31 -1.69
C ILE A 96 5.58 0.53 -2.22
N TYR A 97 6.47 1.22 -2.92
CA TYR A 97 7.69 0.62 -3.47
C TYR A 97 8.86 1.57 -3.31
N ALA A 98 10.06 0.99 -3.37
CA ALA A 98 11.30 1.73 -3.50
C ALA A 98 12.18 1.03 -4.54
N VAL A 99 12.87 1.82 -5.35
CA VAL A 99 13.96 1.40 -6.24
C VAL A 99 15.26 1.84 -5.58
N CYS A 100 16.13 0.88 -5.32
CA CYS A 100 17.36 1.10 -4.56
C CYS A 100 18.58 0.61 -5.33
N GLU A 101 19.72 1.21 -5.05
CA GLU A 101 21.04 0.78 -5.50
C GLU A 101 22.02 0.69 -4.32
N LYS A 102 23.18 0.09 -4.59
CA LYS A 102 24.27 -0.04 -3.62
C LYS A 102 25.19 1.18 -3.67
#